data_AF-A0A1F9UNQ3-F1
#
_entry.id   AF-A0A1F9UNQ3-F1
#
_cell.length_a   1.000
_cell.length_b   1.000
_cell.length_c   1.000
_cell.angle_alpha   90.00
_cell.angle_beta   90.00
_cell.angle_gamma   90.00
#
_symmetry.space_group_name_H-M   'P 1'
#
loop_
_entity.id
_entity.type
_entity.pdbx_description
1 polymer ?
#
loop_
_entity_poly.entity_id
_entity_poly.type
_entity_poly.pdbx_seq_one_letter_code
_entity_poly.pdbx_strand_id
1 'polypeptide(L)'
;MNKRQILGVICGLSLFGSSVQAAPPTDINDAIDKIQGDSVLLSRWLSNEFARAIPFNSTSGNVVPSQFKLFGIGVGVSAVVSGTKMDVDALHALGTDVIDTAQIDTFSRLPIPMILGHAKLGLPFGLDAGVRVGGIPSTDSDEGDTHVEVSNTVVGLDVRKKLIEEGAVKPFGLTVGLNYTRARGHISATTPYRPTGSSDVTFSADSVGTARSDWDTQSLGVQAILNKKILILNPYIGASVNKNFGDVDTTITNTGTVTYTPTPATLPFATAGSASEKADNVDVRGLLGVELGFLPFTKLTIQGELANQNKLAGSIGLRVQFR
;
A
#
# COMPACT_ATOMS: atom_id res chain seq x y z
N MET A 1 12.08 -13.61 11.43
CA MET A 1 11.73 -12.65 10.36
C MET A 1 12.89 -11.67 10.22
N ASN A 2 13.42 -11.45 9.02
CA ASN A 2 14.60 -10.61 8.79
C ASN A 2 14.19 -9.17 8.47
N LYS A 3 15.07 -8.20 8.77
CA LYS A 3 15.00 -6.72 8.59
C LYS A 3 14.37 -6.18 7.28
N ARG A 4 14.08 -7.03 6.30
CA ARG A 4 13.46 -6.68 5.01
C ARG A 4 11.93 -6.57 5.06
N GLN A 5 11.26 -7.07 6.10
CA GLN A 5 9.83 -6.83 6.31
C GLN A 5 9.53 -5.46 6.96
N ILE A 6 10.58 -4.76 7.40
CA ILE A 6 10.55 -3.40 7.98
C ILE A 6 10.53 -2.31 6.87
N LEU A 7 10.55 -2.69 5.59
CA LEU A 7 10.71 -1.77 4.46
C LEU A 7 9.53 -0.81 4.20
N GLY A 8 8.33 -1.05 4.72
CA GLY A 8 7.22 -0.07 4.66
C GLY A 8 7.15 0.86 5.88
N VAL A 9 7.90 0.49 6.91
CA VAL A 9 7.82 1.02 8.28
C VAL A 9 8.82 2.18 8.50
N ILE A 10 9.90 2.21 7.71
CA ILE A 10 10.95 3.24 7.83
C ILE A 10 10.46 4.64 7.44
N CYS A 11 9.42 4.76 6.61
CA CYS A 11 8.87 6.07 6.24
C CYS A 11 8.30 6.85 7.45
N GLY A 12 7.84 6.17 8.50
CA GLY A 12 7.45 6.80 9.76
C GLY A 12 8.63 7.02 10.73
N LEU A 13 9.63 6.13 10.68
CA LEU A 13 10.83 6.16 11.53
C LEU A 13 11.73 7.39 11.25
N SER A 14 11.86 7.81 9.99
CA SER A 14 12.70 8.96 9.65
C SER A 14 12.03 10.31 9.87
N LEU A 15 10.70 10.37 10.09
CA LEU A 15 9.99 11.63 10.38
C LEU A 15 10.41 12.27 11.72
N PHE A 16 10.90 11.47 12.67
CA PHE A 16 11.07 11.91 14.06
C PHE A 16 12.48 11.67 14.63
N GLY A 17 13.34 10.93 13.90
CA GLY A 17 14.62 10.43 14.41
C GLY A 17 15.76 11.45 14.48
N SER A 18 15.70 12.55 13.71
CA SER A 18 16.69 13.64 13.78
C SER A 18 16.26 14.75 12.82
N SER A 19 15.57 15.77 13.32
CA SER A 19 15.20 16.92 12.50
C SER A 19 16.01 18.14 12.92
N VAL A 20 16.78 18.71 11.99
CA VAL A 20 17.47 19.99 12.22
C VAL A 20 16.43 21.11 12.15
N GLN A 21 16.46 22.04 13.09
CA GLN A 21 15.48 23.11 13.10
C GLN A 21 15.65 24.05 11.88
N ALA A 22 14.55 24.32 11.15
CA ALA A 22 14.57 25.23 10.00
C ALA A 22 14.56 26.71 10.44
N ALA A 23 13.88 27.03 11.55
CA ALA A 23 13.93 28.35 12.19
C ALA A 23 13.77 28.25 13.72
N PRO A 24 14.62 28.92 14.53
CA PRO A 24 14.54 28.88 16.00
C PRO A 24 13.20 29.44 16.48
N PRO A 25 12.56 28.86 17.51
CA PRO A 25 11.28 29.36 18.01
C PRO A 25 11.53 30.59 18.88
N THR A 26 10.57 31.51 18.93
CA THR A 26 10.70 32.72 19.75
C THR A 26 10.35 32.46 21.22
N ASP A 27 9.49 31.48 21.50
CA ASP A 27 9.12 31.00 22.84
C ASP A 27 8.58 29.55 22.79
N ILE A 28 8.15 29.01 23.94
CA ILE A 28 7.63 27.64 24.05
C ILE A 28 6.34 27.43 23.24
N ASN A 29 5.43 28.41 23.24
CA ASN A 29 4.15 28.26 22.54
C ASN A 29 4.38 28.29 21.03
N ASP A 30 5.27 29.15 20.54
CA ASP A 30 5.70 29.17 19.13
C ASP A 30 6.31 27.82 18.71
N ALA A 31 7.13 27.19 19.58
CA ALA A 31 7.65 25.84 19.31
C ALA A 31 6.53 24.79 19.20
N ILE A 32 5.55 24.81 20.12
CA ILE A 32 4.42 23.88 20.13
C ILE A 32 3.54 24.07 18.89
N ASP A 33 3.22 25.32 18.54
CA ASP A 33 2.41 25.68 17.38
C ASP A 33 3.08 25.22 16.07
N LYS A 34 4.40 25.40 15.95
CA LYS A 34 5.18 24.91 14.81
C LYS A 34 5.17 23.39 14.68
N ILE A 35 5.34 22.66 15.80
CA ILE A 35 5.25 21.17 15.79
C ILE A 35 3.86 20.72 15.32
N GLN A 36 2.81 21.40 15.77
CA GLN A 36 1.46 21.10 15.32
C GLN A 36 1.29 21.40 13.82
N GLY A 37 1.81 22.53 13.34
CA GLY A 37 1.83 22.90 11.92
C GLY A 37 2.51 21.84 11.06
N ASP A 38 3.72 21.42 11.43
CA ASP A 38 4.48 20.37 10.76
C ASP A 38 3.72 19.04 10.72
N SER A 39 3.08 18.68 11.84
CA SER A 39 2.28 17.46 11.95
C SER A 39 1.08 17.48 10.99
N VAL A 40 0.45 18.64 10.76
CA VAL A 40 -0.63 18.80 9.77
C VAL A 40 -0.10 18.67 8.33
N LEU A 41 1.06 19.25 8.03
CA LEU A 41 1.67 19.16 6.70
C LEU A 41 2.09 17.71 6.37
N LEU A 42 2.76 17.05 7.30
CA LEU A 42 3.20 15.65 7.16
C LEU A 42 2.04 14.69 7.06
N SER A 43 1.00 14.84 7.90
CA SER A 43 -0.19 13.99 7.81
C SER A 43 -0.90 14.16 6.47
N ARG A 44 -0.96 15.38 5.92
CA ARG A 44 -1.53 15.62 4.58
C ARG A 44 -0.72 14.96 3.48
N TRP A 45 0.60 15.07 3.52
CA TRP A 45 1.47 14.38 2.56
C TRP A 45 1.27 12.85 2.64
N LEU A 46 1.33 12.27 3.84
CA LEU A 46 1.13 10.83 4.05
C LEU A 46 -0.25 10.35 3.55
N SER A 47 -1.33 11.05 3.89
CA SER A 47 -2.67 10.72 3.42
C SER A 47 -2.73 10.75 1.89
N ASN A 48 -2.08 11.72 1.24
CA ASN A 48 -2.01 11.79 -0.23
C ASN A 48 -1.29 10.58 -0.83
N GLU A 49 -0.11 10.25 -0.32
CA GLU A 49 0.66 9.12 -0.82
C GLU A 49 -0.08 7.80 -0.65
N PHE A 50 -0.68 7.57 0.52
CA PHE A 50 -1.45 6.36 0.79
C PHE A 50 -2.76 6.28 0.01
N ALA A 51 -3.48 7.39 -0.18
CA ALA A 51 -4.68 7.44 -1.04
C ALA A 51 -4.37 7.03 -2.49
N ARG A 52 -3.14 7.27 -2.96
CA ARG A 52 -2.68 6.83 -4.29
C ARG A 52 -2.18 5.39 -4.31
N ALA A 53 -1.52 4.96 -3.23
CA ALA A 53 -0.84 3.66 -3.16
C ALA A 53 -1.80 2.51 -2.81
N ILE A 54 -2.59 2.65 -1.75
CA ILE A 54 -3.41 1.56 -1.20
C ILE A 54 -4.38 0.97 -2.24
N PRO A 55 -5.14 1.76 -3.02
CA PRO A 55 -6.06 1.20 -4.00
C PRO A 55 -5.34 0.40 -5.09
N PHE A 56 -4.19 0.89 -5.58
CA PHE A 56 -3.38 0.16 -6.56
C PHE A 56 -2.93 -1.18 -6.00
N ASN A 57 -2.34 -1.15 -4.82
CA ASN A 57 -1.81 -2.34 -4.15
C ASN A 57 -2.93 -3.36 -3.90
N SER A 58 -4.10 -2.94 -3.38
CA SER A 58 -5.22 -3.84 -3.08
C SER A 58 -5.73 -4.65 -4.27
N THR A 59 -5.59 -4.09 -5.47
CA THR A 59 -6.12 -4.68 -6.69
C THR A 59 -5.10 -5.51 -7.44
N SER A 60 -3.81 -5.41 -7.09
CA SER A 60 -2.72 -6.20 -7.63
C SER A 60 -2.80 -7.69 -7.30
N GLY A 61 -2.06 -8.49 -8.07
CA GLY A 61 -2.07 -9.94 -7.95
C GLY A 61 -3.37 -10.55 -8.45
N ASN A 62 -4.02 -9.89 -9.41
CA ASN A 62 -5.27 -10.41 -9.95
C ASN A 62 -4.96 -11.68 -10.76
N VAL A 63 -5.44 -12.84 -10.31
CA VAL A 63 -5.04 -14.14 -10.86
C VAL A 63 -5.79 -14.46 -12.15
N VAL A 64 -5.09 -14.52 -13.29
CA VAL A 64 -5.71 -14.88 -14.59
C VAL A 64 -4.69 -15.54 -15.54
N PRO A 65 -5.02 -16.50 -16.44
CA PRO A 65 -6.09 -17.50 -16.40
C PRO A 65 -5.66 -18.96 -16.71
N SER A 66 -6.44 -19.90 -16.16
CA SER A 66 -7.20 -20.89 -16.93
C SER A 66 -8.65 -20.84 -16.43
N GLN A 67 -9.59 -20.49 -17.30
CA GLN A 67 -11.00 -20.44 -16.94
C GLN A 67 -11.58 -21.84 -16.77
N PHE A 68 -12.61 -21.95 -15.94
CA PHE A 68 -13.28 -23.21 -15.72
C PHE A 68 -14.28 -23.49 -16.83
N LYS A 69 -14.35 -24.76 -17.22
CA LYS A 69 -15.55 -25.28 -17.88
C LYS A 69 -16.66 -25.37 -16.82
N LEU A 70 -17.92 -25.49 -17.27
CA LEU A 70 -19.09 -25.58 -16.41
C LEU A 70 -18.83 -26.44 -15.16
N PHE A 71 -19.10 -25.90 -13.96
CA PHE A 71 -18.90 -26.52 -12.64
C PHE A 71 -17.45 -26.76 -12.16
N GLY A 72 -16.45 -26.28 -12.89
CA GLY A 72 -15.08 -26.35 -12.39
C GLY A 72 -14.84 -25.44 -11.18
N ILE A 73 -14.09 -25.92 -10.19
CA ILE A 73 -13.77 -25.20 -8.95
C ILE A 73 -12.25 -25.03 -8.85
N GLY A 74 -11.81 -23.87 -8.38
CA GLY A 74 -10.40 -23.60 -8.11
C GLY A 74 -10.19 -22.88 -6.81
N VAL A 75 -9.10 -23.26 -6.14
CA VAL A 75 -8.62 -22.58 -4.95
C VAL A 75 -7.12 -22.39 -5.08
N GLY A 76 -6.62 -21.28 -4.57
CA GLY A 76 -5.18 -21.00 -4.62
C GLY A 76 -4.76 -19.92 -3.66
N VAL A 77 -3.45 -19.74 -3.57
CA VAL A 77 -2.78 -18.73 -2.75
C VAL A 77 -1.73 -18.05 -3.61
N SER A 78 -1.61 -16.74 -3.46
CA SER A 78 -0.62 -15.93 -4.15
C SER A 78 0.12 -15.05 -3.17
N ALA A 79 1.43 -14.93 -3.35
CA ALA A 79 2.23 -13.88 -2.74
C ALA A 79 2.37 -12.74 -3.75
N VAL A 80 2.06 -11.52 -3.31
CA VAL A 80 2.07 -10.30 -4.11
C VAL A 80 3.01 -9.31 -3.46
N VAL A 81 3.82 -8.62 -4.25
CA VAL A 81 4.58 -7.46 -3.81
C VAL A 81 4.30 -6.36 -4.82
N SER A 82 3.83 -5.23 -4.34
CA SER A 82 3.54 -4.05 -5.15
C SER A 82 4.33 -2.85 -4.64
N GLY A 83 4.56 -1.88 -5.51
CA GLY A 83 5.43 -0.73 -5.27
C GLY A 83 4.89 0.51 -5.94
N THR A 84 4.44 1.47 -5.15
CA THR A 84 3.97 2.79 -5.62
C THR A 84 5.08 3.81 -5.39
N LYS A 85 5.41 4.62 -6.41
CA LYS A 85 6.39 5.70 -6.25
C LYS A 85 5.82 6.74 -5.28
N MET A 86 6.62 7.14 -4.30
CA MET A 86 6.31 8.21 -3.35
C MET A 86 6.85 9.53 -3.89
N ASP A 87 6.16 10.63 -3.62
CA ASP A 87 6.63 11.97 -3.97
C ASP A 87 7.59 12.51 -2.89
N VAL A 88 8.82 12.00 -2.92
CA VAL A 88 9.90 12.37 -1.98
C VAL A 88 10.32 13.83 -2.16
N ASP A 89 10.28 14.33 -3.41
CA ASP A 89 10.59 15.73 -3.69
C ASP A 89 9.54 16.64 -3.03
N ALA A 90 8.26 16.27 -3.09
CA ALA A 90 7.20 17.00 -2.39
C ALA A 90 7.33 16.92 -0.86
N LEU A 91 7.82 15.79 -0.30
CA LEU A 91 8.12 15.68 1.13
C LEU A 91 9.21 16.67 1.53
N HIS A 92 10.33 16.67 0.80
CA HIS A 92 11.49 17.53 1.07
C HIS A 92 11.20 19.02 0.82
N ALA A 93 10.18 19.32 0.01
CA ALA A 93 9.72 20.67 -0.25
C ALA A 93 8.63 21.16 0.72
N LEU A 94 8.24 20.36 1.72
CA LEU A 94 7.29 20.83 2.74
C LEU A 94 7.93 21.96 3.54
N GLY A 95 7.21 23.08 3.66
CA GLY A 95 7.62 24.24 4.46
C GLY A 95 7.41 23.99 5.96
N THR A 96 8.12 23.00 6.50
CA THR A 96 8.12 22.65 7.92
C THR A 96 9.11 23.51 8.71
N ASP A 97 8.81 23.79 9.97
CA ASP A 97 9.55 24.71 10.82
C ASP A 97 10.51 24.01 11.78
N VAL A 98 10.08 22.89 12.39
CA VAL A 98 10.81 22.12 13.40
C VAL A 98 11.32 20.81 12.83
N ILE A 99 10.57 20.21 11.90
CA ILE A 99 10.92 18.96 11.25
C ILE A 99 11.66 19.24 9.93
N ASP A 100 12.99 19.07 9.86
CA ASP A 100 13.75 19.06 8.60
C ASP A 100 13.34 17.87 7.72
N THR A 101 12.43 18.12 6.79
CA THR A 101 11.96 17.11 5.86
C THR A 101 13.02 16.74 4.82
N ALA A 102 13.99 17.61 4.53
CA ALA A 102 15.04 17.36 3.55
C ALA A 102 16.05 16.29 4.01
N GLN A 103 16.15 16.06 5.33
CA GLN A 103 16.97 14.99 5.91
C GLN A 103 16.25 13.65 6.03
N ILE A 104 14.95 13.60 5.74
CA ILE A 104 14.17 12.39 5.85
C ILE A 104 14.51 11.48 4.67
N ASP A 105 15.33 10.47 4.95
CA ASP A 105 15.54 9.36 4.03
C ASP A 105 14.32 8.45 4.07
N THR A 106 13.60 8.40 2.96
CA THR A 106 12.39 7.60 2.78
C THR A 106 12.50 6.83 1.48
N PHE A 107 11.79 5.72 1.38
CA PHE A 107 11.79 4.96 0.14
C PHE A 107 11.12 5.75 -0.97
N SER A 108 11.83 5.89 -2.10
CA SER A 108 11.23 6.41 -3.33
C SER A 108 10.05 5.58 -3.84
N ARG A 109 9.85 4.37 -3.31
CA ARG A 109 8.72 3.48 -3.57
C ARG A 109 8.26 2.81 -2.28
N LEU A 110 6.96 2.87 -2.00
CA LEU A 110 6.34 2.14 -0.89
C LEU A 110 6.07 0.68 -1.29
N PRO A 111 6.82 -0.30 -0.75
CA PRO A 111 6.54 -1.71 -1.01
C PRO A 111 5.41 -2.21 -0.11
N ILE A 112 4.40 -2.86 -0.69
CA ILE A 112 3.32 -3.50 0.05
C ILE A 112 3.32 -5.00 -0.28
N PRO A 113 3.86 -5.86 0.60
CA PRO A 113 3.72 -7.29 0.46
C PRO A 113 2.31 -7.72 0.87
N MET A 114 1.74 -8.72 0.21
CA MET A 114 0.46 -9.32 0.59
C MET A 114 0.44 -10.81 0.30
N ILE A 115 -0.33 -11.54 1.09
CA ILE A 115 -0.71 -12.92 0.79
C ILE A 115 -2.20 -12.92 0.48
N LEU A 116 -2.59 -13.48 -0.67
CA LEU A 116 -3.97 -13.53 -1.13
C LEU A 116 -4.40 -14.97 -1.36
N GLY A 117 -5.42 -15.42 -0.63
CA GLY A 117 -6.20 -16.60 -0.98
C GLY A 117 -7.23 -16.23 -2.05
N HIS A 118 -7.48 -17.14 -2.98
CA HIS A 118 -8.51 -16.95 -3.99
C HIS A 118 -9.28 -18.24 -4.25
N ALA A 119 -10.57 -18.12 -4.51
CA ALA A 119 -11.43 -19.20 -4.96
C ALA A 119 -12.19 -18.76 -6.20
N LYS A 120 -12.45 -19.69 -7.12
CA LYS A 120 -13.17 -19.42 -8.37
C LYS A 120 -14.06 -20.60 -8.75
N LEU A 121 -15.21 -20.27 -9.33
CA LEU A 121 -16.24 -21.20 -9.78
C LEU A 121 -16.59 -20.92 -11.25
N GLY A 122 -16.59 -21.97 -12.06
CA GLY A 122 -17.07 -21.94 -13.44
C GLY A 122 -18.60 -21.92 -13.49
N LEU A 123 -19.13 -20.99 -14.27
CA LEU A 123 -20.56 -20.77 -14.48
C LEU A 123 -20.96 -21.12 -15.93
N PRO A 124 -22.27 -21.24 -16.22
CA PRO A 124 -22.76 -21.41 -17.59
C PRO A 124 -22.28 -20.31 -18.54
N PHE A 125 -22.30 -20.61 -19.85
CA PHE A 125 -21.98 -19.64 -20.92
C PHE A 125 -20.54 -19.10 -20.92
N GLY A 126 -19.59 -19.89 -20.38
CA GLY A 126 -18.18 -19.49 -20.33
C GLY A 126 -17.90 -18.35 -19.36
N LEU A 127 -18.80 -18.18 -18.38
CA LEU A 127 -18.62 -17.27 -17.26
C LEU A 127 -17.81 -17.97 -16.15
N ASP A 128 -17.10 -17.18 -15.36
CA ASP A 128 -16.62 -17.62 -14.06
C ASP A 128 -16.73 -16.48 -13.05
N ALA A 129 -16.95 -16.86 -11.80
CA ALA A 129 -16.96 -15.93 -10.68
C ALA A 129 -15.82 -16.31 -9.71
N GLY A 130 -15.17 -15.30 -9.15
CA GLY A 130 -14.07 -15.45 -8.23
C GLY A 130 -14.24 -14.58 -7.00
N VAL A 131 -13.65 -15.04 -5.91
CA VAL A 131 -13.44 -14.26 -4.70
C VAL A 131 -11.96 -14.30 -4.36
N ARG A 132 -11.44 -13.21 -3.81
CA ARG A 132 -10.10 -13.15 -3.21
C ARG A 132 -10.18 -12.53 -1.83
N VAL A 133 -9.36 -13.04 -0.93
CA VAL A 133 -9.26 -12.56 0.46
C VAL A 133 -7.82 -12.66 0.92
N GLY A 134 -7.33 -11.66 1.64
CA GLY A 134 -6.00 -11.69 2.21
C GLY A 134 -5.51 -10.31 2.60
N GLY A 135 -4.21 -10.07 2.47
CA GLY A 135 -3.58 -8.79 2.78
C GLY A 135 -2.35 -8.99 3.65
N ILE A 136 -2.18 -8.10 4.63
CA ILE A 136 -1.11 -8.15 5.65
C ILE A 136 -1.80 -8.50 6.97
N PRO A 137 -1.52 -9.68 7.56
CA PRO A 137 -2.03 -9.97 8.89
C PRO A 137 -1.54 -8.89 9.85
N SER A 138 -2.30 -8.60 10.91
CA SER A 138 -1.83 -7.68 11.95
C SER A 138 -0.49 -8.17 12.47
N THR A 139 0.54 -7.34 12.28
CA THR A 139 1.89 -7.61 12.71
C THR A 139 2.44 -6.35 13.35
N ASP A 140 3.03 -6.53 14.52
CA ASP A 140 3.83 -5.54 15.21
C ASP A 140 5.32 -5.90 15.16
N SER A 141 6.17 -4.88 15.20
CA SER A 141 7.61 -5.02 15.23
C SER A 141 8.23 -3.87 16.01
N ASP A 142 9.14 -4.23 16.92
CA ASP A 142 9.98 -3.28 17.64
C ASP A 142 11.36 -3.23 16.97
N GLU A 143 11.84 -2.02 16.61
CA GLU A 143 13.23 -1.78 16.21
C GLU A 143 13.81 -0.64 17.05
N GLY A 144 14.64 -1.01 18.03
CA GLY A 144 15.12 -0.07 19.04
C GLY A 144 13.96 0.43 19.90
N ASP A 145 13.82 1.76 20.01
CA ASP A 145 12.74 2.41 20.75
C ASP A 145 11.49 2.67 19.90
N THR A 146 11.46 2.18 18.65
CA THR A 146 10.32 2.39 17.75
C THR A 146 9.45 1.15 17.66
N HIS A 147 8.16 1.35 17.90
CA HIS A 147 7.13 0.32 17.77
C HIS A 147 6.28 0.60 16.53
N VAL A 148 6.15 -0.40 15.65
CA VAL A 148 5.31 -0.27 14.45
C VAL A 148 4.33 -1.41 14.31
N GLU A 149 3.08 -1.06 14.04
CA GLU A 149 1.97 -1.97 13.80
C GLU A 149 1.43 -1.74 12.38
N VAL A 150 1.18 -2.82 11.64
CA VAL A 150 0.54 -2.77 10.33
C VAL A 150 -0.50 -3.86 10.20
N SER A 151 -1.65 -3.53 9.61
CA SER A 151 -2.72 -4.46 9.30
C SER A 151 -3.40 -4.05 8.00
N ASN A 152 -3.65 -5.00 7.10
CA ASN A 152 -4.39 -4.74 5.87
C ASN A 152 -5.23 -5.95 5.50
N THR A 153 -6.53 -5.75 5.31
CA THR A 153 -7.45 -6.75 4.80
C THR A 153 -7.95 -6.34 3.43
N VAL A 154 -7.80 -7.23 2.46
CA VAL A 154 -8.26 -7.10 1.09
C VAL A 154 -9.33 -8.15 0.83
N VAL A 155 -10.48 -7.72 0.32
CA VAL A 155 -11.54 -8.59 -0.18
C VAL A 155 -11.88 -8.18 -1.60
N GLY A 156 -11.92 -9.13 -2.53
CA GLY A 156 -12.25 -8.87 -3.92
C GLY A 156 -13.21 -9.89 -4.50
N LEU A 157 -13.96 -9.42 -5.49
CA LEU A 157 -14.91 -10.20 -6.29
C LEU A 157 -14.56 -9.99 -7.75
N ASP A 158 -14.58 -11.06 -8.52
CA ASP A 158 -14.30 -11.04 -9.96
C ASP A 158 -15.42 -11.77 -10.70
N VAL A 159 -15.91 -11.20 -11.79
CA VAL A 159 -16.78 -11.89 -12.74
C VAL A 159 -16.16 -11.78 -14.11
N ARG A 160 -15.94 -12.91 -14.77
CA ARG A 160 -15.24 -12.96 -16.06
C ARG A 160 -16.03 -13.73 -17.09
N LYS A 161 -15.86 -13.36 -18.36
CA LYS A 161 -16.46 -14.01 -19.52
C LYS A 161 -15.41 -14.32 -20.56
N LYS A 162 -15.38 -15.56 -21.03
CA LYS A 162 -14.63 -15.93 -22.22
C LYS A 162 -15.34 -15.42 -23.46
N LEU A 163 -14.71 -14.52 -24.20
CA LEU A 163 -15.21 -14.06 -25.49
C LEU A 163 -14.72 -14.95 -26.62
N ILE A 164 -13.46 -15.38 -26.53
CA ILE A 164 -12.83 -16.24 -27.53
C ILE A 164 -12.23 -17.43 -26.79
N GLU A 165 -12.74 -18.62 -27.09
CA GLU A 165 -12.11 -19.86 -26.67
C GLU A 165 -11.04 -20.27 -27.68
N GLU A 166 -9.81 -20.42 -27.18
CA GLU A 166 -8.71 -20.98 -27.95
C GLU A 166 -9.07 -22.38 -28.49
N GLY A 167 -8.76 -22.60 -29.75
CA GLY A 167 -9.02 -23.87 -30.44
C GLY A 167 -8.28 -23.93 -31.76
N ALA A 168 -8.52 -24.98 -32.55
CA ALA A 168 -7.79 -25.20 -33.81
C ALA A 168 -7.85 -24.01 -34.80
N VAL A 169 -8.97 -23.28 -34.81
CA VAL A 169 -9.21 -22.12 -35.70
C VAL A 169 -8.95 -20.79 -34.99
N LYS A 170 -8.85 -20.78 -33.66
CA LYS A 170 -8.71 -19.58 -32.83
C LYS A 170 -7.37 -19.63 -32.10
N PRO A 171 -6.33 -18.93 -32.60
CA PRO A 171 -4.96 -19.09 -32.12
C PRO A 171 -4.69 -18.48 -30.73
N PHE A 172 -5.67 -17.80 -30.14
CA PHE A 172 -5.61 -17.20 -28.82
C PHE A 172 -6.98 -17.24 -28.12
N GLY A 173 -6.96 -17.17 -26.79
CA GLY A 173 -8.11 -16.92 -25.96
C GLY A 173 -8.24 -15.43 -25.62
N LEU A 174 -9.49 -14.96 -25.47
CA LEU A 174 -9.80 -13.61 -24.99
C LEU A 174 -10.80 -13.71 -23.84
N THR A 175 -10.46 -13.12 -22.71
CA THR A 175 -11.30 -13.01 -21.53
C THR A 175 -11.51 -11.55 -21.20
N VAL A 176 -12.74 -11.17 -20.86
CA VAL A 176 -13.06 -9.88 -20.26
C VAL A 176 -13.63 -10.08 -18.87
N GLY A 177 -13.44 -9.12 -17.97
CA GLY A 177 -13.95 -9.24 -16.62
C GLY A 177 -14.24 -7.91 -15.96
N LEU A 178 -15.11 -7.99 -14.96
CA LEU A 178 -15.37 -6.96 -13.98
C LEU A 178 -14.76 -7.39 -12.65
N ASN A 179 -14.11 -6.48 -11.96
CA ASN A 179 -13.56 -6.72 -10.63
C ASN A 179 -14.03 -5.63 -9.66
N TYR A 180 -14.34 -6.04 -8.44
CA TYR A 180 -14.56 -5.16 -7.30
C TYR A 180 -13.56 -5.54 -6.22
N THR A 181 -12.98 -4.58 -5.51
CA THR A 181 -12.07 -4.85 -4.41
C THR A 181 -12.22 -3.79 -3.33
N ARG A 182 -12.15 -4.20 -2.07
CA ARG A 182 -12.11 -3.34 -0.90
C ARG A 182 -10.87 -3.66 -0.08
N ALA A 183 -10.13 -2.64 0.31
CA ALA A 183 -9.01 -2.74 1.24
C ALA A 183 -9.28 -1.87 2.46
N ARG A 184 -9.18 -2.48 3.64
CA ARG A 184 -9.31 -1.80 4.92
C ARG A 184 -8.13 -2.17 5.80
N GLY A 185 -7.55 -1.18 6.46
CA GLY A 185 -6.37 -1.41 7.28
C GLY A 185 -5.85 -0.15 7.93
N HIS A 186 -4.72 -0.31 8.59
CA HIS A 186 -4.00 0.77 9.22
C HIS A 186 -2.50 0.47 9.30
N ILE A 187 -1.73 1.54 9.46
CA ILE A 187 -0.35 1.50 9.89
C ILE A 187 -0.18 2.51 11.02
N SER A 188 0.52 2.13 12.08
CA SER A 188 0.91 3.05 13.14
C SER A 188 2.36 2.86 13.53
N ALA A 189 3.09 3.96 13.67
CA ALA A 189 4.47 3.99 14.12
C ALA A 189 4.58 4.92 15.32
N THR A 190 5.16 4.43 16.42
CA THR A 190 5.43 5.18 17.65
C THR A 190 6.92 5.18 17.90
N THR A 191 7.55 6.35 17.96
CA THR A 191 9.01 6.49 18.06
C THR A 191 9.38 7.65 18.99
N PRO A 192 10.56 7.63 19.64
CA PRO A 192 11.03 8.77 20.40
C PRO A 192 11.12 10.00 19.51
N TYR A 193 10.55 11.09 19.98
CA TYR A 193 10.55 12.38 19.29
C TYR A 193 11.67 13.24 19.86
N ARG A 194 12.76 13.38 19.11
CA ARG A 194 13.93 14.17 19.56
C ARG A 194 14.35 15.16 18.47
N PRO A 195 13.51 16.16 18.16
CA PRO A 195 13.93 17.21 17.25
C PRO A 195 15.17 17.91 17.84
N THR A 196 16.16 18.18 16.99
CA THR A 196 17.31 18.98 17.38
C THR A 196 16.86 20.42 17.50
N GLY A 197 16.53 20.84 18.73
CA GLY A 197 16.18 22.22 19.02
C GLY A 197 17.37 23.18 18.89
N SER A 198 17.08 24.47 18.87
CA SER A 198 18.08 25.54 19.02
C SER A 198 18.78 25.44 20.38
N SER A 199 19.83 26.24 20.60
CA SER A 199 20.46 26.38 21.92
C SER A 199 19.48 26.74 23.04
N ASP A 200 18.33 27.30 22.66
CA ASP A 200 17.36 27.90 23.55
C ASP A 200 16.19 26.97 23.84
N VAL A 201 16.01 25.87 23.09
CA VAL A 201 14.87 24.96 23.21
C VAL A 201 15.37 23.53 23.28
N THR A 202 15.03 22.83 24.37
CA THR A 202 15.39 21.42 24.56
C THR A 202 14.15 20.58 24.79
N PHE A 203 14.06 19.46 24.09
CA PHE A 203 13.00 18.47 24.25
C PHE A 203 13.46 17.36 25.17
N SER A 204 12.55 16.86 26.00
CA SER A 204 12.86 15.78 26.92
C SER A 204 13.07 14.45 26.21
N ALA A 205 13.94 13.62 26.79
CA ALA A 205 14.35 12.34 26.20
C ALA A 205 13.22 11.30 26.10
N ASP A 206 12.13 11.51 26.86
CA ASP A 206 10.90 10.72 26.91
C ASP A 206 9.79 11.23 25.97
N SER A 207 10.07 12.25 25.15
CA SER A 207 9.12 12.71 24.14
C SER A 207 8.86 11.62 23.11
N VAL A 208 7.60 11.45 22.69
CA VAL A 208 7.15 10.40 21.78
C VAL A 208 6.30 11.00 20.66
N GLY A 209 6.57 10.58 19.42
CA GLY A 209 5.77 10.86 18.24
C GLY A 209 5.06 9.58 17.77
N THR A 210 3.76 9.68 17.53
CA THR A 210 2.95 8.59 16.97
C THR A 210 2.31 9.05 15.67
N ALA A 211 2.63 8.39 14.57
CA ALA A 211 1.92 8.54 13.30
C ALA A 211 0.99 7.35 13.10
N ARG A 212 -0.28 7.58 12.76
CA ARG A 212 -1.26 6.55 12.43
C ARG A 212 -1.97 6.92 11.14
N SER A 213 -1.98 6.02 10.16
CA SER A 213 -2.80 6.13 8.97
C SER A 213 -3.78 4.98 8.88
N ASP A 214 -5.06 5.30 8.73
CA ASP A 214 -6.17 4.37 8.53
C ASP A 214 -6.70 4.51 7.10
N TRP A 215 -7.13 3.41 6.49
CA TRP A 215 -7.73 3.45 5.15
C TRP A 215 -8.94 2.53 5.02
N ASP A 216 -9.91 2.97 4.22
CA ASP A 216 -10.99 2.16 3.69
C ASP A 216 -11.21 2.55 2.23
N THR A 217 -10.54 1.82 1.34
CA THR A 217 -10.53 2.09 -0.09
C THR A 217 -11.24 0.99 -0.86
N GLN A 218 -11.83 1.37 -1.98
CA GLN A 218 -12.57 0.49 -2.86
C GLN A 218 -12.13 0.74 -4.30
N SER A 219 -12.25 -0.28 -5.14
CA SER A 219 -11.92 -0.23 -6.54
C SER A 219 -12.95 -1.01 -7.34
N LEU A 220 -13.44 -0.41 -8.43
CA LEU A 220 -14.25 -1.06 -9.44
C LEU A 220 -13.49 -0.99 -10.76
N GLY A 221 -13.25 -2.15 -11.37
CA GLY A 221 -12.45 -2.23 -12.58
C GLY A 221 -13.02 -3.13 -13.65
N VAL A 222 -12.56 -2.86 -14.88
CA VAL A 222 -12.76 -3.72 -16.04
C VAL A 222 -11.40 -4.20 -16.54
N GLN A 223 -11.33 -5.43 -17.05
CA GLN A 223 -10.09 -5.99 -17.57
C GLN A 223 -10.32 -6.82 -18.83
N ALA A 224 -9.31 -6.85 -19.70
CA ALA A 224 -9.28 -7.68 -20.90
C ALA A 224 -7.93 -8.39 -20.99
N ILE A 225 -7.95 -9.71 -21.22
CA ILE A 225 -6.77 -10.57 -21.16
C ILE A 225 -6.76 -11.50 -22.35
N LEU A 226 -5.64 -11.47 -23.08
CA LEU A 226 -5.31 -12.38 -24.17
C LEU A 226 -4.35 -13.44 -23.65
N ASN A 227 -4.63 -14.70 -23.95
CA ASN A 227 -3.78 -15.82 -23.53
C ASN A 227 -3.60 -16.82 -24.67
N LYS A 228 -2.53 -17.62 -24.61
CA LYS A 228 -2.28 -18.69 -25.58
C LYS A 228 -1.68 -19.90 -24.89
N LYS A 229 -2.29 -21.08 -25.07
CA LYS A 229 -1.79 -22.32 -24.49
C LYS A 229 -0.74 -22.96 -25.40
N ILE A 230 0.48 -23.08 -24.89
CA ILE A 230 1.62 -23.73 -25.54
C ILE A 230 2.06 -24.88 -24.64
N LEU A 231 1.53 -26.09 -24.91
CA LEU A 231 1.76 -27.27 -24.08
C LEU A 231 1.35 -27.04 -22.61
N ILE A 232 2.34 -26.97 -21.71
CA ILE A 232 2.19 -26.71 -20.27
C ILE A 232 2.23 -25.22 -19.91
N LEU A 233 2.66 -24.37 -20.85
CA LEU A 233 2.74 -22.93 -20.67
C LEU A 233 1.44 -22.27 -21.14
N ASN A 234 1.00 -21.25 -20.43
CA ASN A 234 -0.06 -20.35 -20.87
C ASN A 234 0.38 -18.90 -20.62
N PRO A 235 1.24 -18.35 -21.48
CA PRO A 235 1.53 -16.91 -21.46
C PRO A 235 0.25 -16.10 -21.68
N TYR A 236 0.20 -14.93 -21.04
CA TYR A 236 -0.88 -13.97 -21.21
C TYR A 236 -0.39 -12.54 -21.11
N ILE A 237 -1.16 -11.66 -21.74
CA ILE A 237 -1.03 -10.21 -21.66
C ILE A 237 -2.43 -9.62 -21.52
N GLY A 238 -2.56 -8.50 -20.82
CA GLY A 238 -3.84 -7.84 -20.66
C GLY A 238 -3.71 -6.40 -20.28
N ALA A 239 -4.87 -5.77 -20.15
CA ALA A 239 -5.00 -4.44 -19.60
C ALA A 239 -6.20 -4.36 -18.66
N SER A 240 -6.13 -3.47 -17.68
CA SER A 240 -7.27 -3.13 -16.82
C SER A 240 -7.40 -1.63 -16.63
N VAL A 241 -8.63 -1.19 -16.37
CA VAL A 241 -8.94 0.17 -15.94
C VAL A 241 -9.75 0.06 -14.66
N ASN A 242 -9.27 0.72 -13.62
CA ASN A 242 -9.82 0.64 -12.27
C ASN A 242 -10.15 2.05 -11.79
N LYS A 243 -11.41 2.29 -11.42
CA LYS A 243 -11.84 3.49 -10.70
C LYS A 243 -11.75 3.20 -9.21
N ASN A 244 -10.94 3.97 -8.51
CA ASN A 244 -10.77 3.86 -7.07
C ASN A 244 -11.58 4.97 -6.37
N PHE A 245 -11.96 4.69 -5.12
CA PHE A 245 -12.67 5.62 -4.24
C PHE A 245 -12.53 5.18 -2.78
N GLY A 246 -12.98 6.01 -1.84
CA GLY A 246 -12.79 5.81 -0.40
C GLY A 246 -11.84 6.84 0.18
N ASP A 247 -11.46 6.64 1.43
CA ASP A 247 -10.77 7.65 2.22
C ASP A 247 -9.53 7.07 2.92
N VAL A 248 -8.55 7.94 3.13
CA VAL A 248 -7.35 7.67 3.93
C VAL A 248 -7.16 8.80 4.91
N ASP A 249 -7.10 8.46 6.19
CA ASP A 249 -6.95 9.40 7.29
C ASP A 249 -5.60 9.18 7.96
N THR A 250 -4.83 10.25 8.13
CA THR A 250 -3.56 10.21 8.87
C THR A 250 -3.62 11.17 10.03
N THR A 251 -3.19 10.71 11.20
CA THR A 251 -3.03 11.50 12.41
C THR A 251 -1.59 11.35 12.91
N ILE A 252 -0.96 12.46 13.25
CA ILE A 252 0.35 12.52 13.89
C ILE A 252 0.17 13.22 15.24
N THR A 253 0.52 12.54 16.33
CA THR A 253 0.49 13.09 17.67
C THR A 253 1.89 13.13 18.26
N ASN A 254 2.26 14.22 18.92
CA ASN A 254 3.53 14.31 19.66
C ASN A 254 3.24 14.67 21.10
N THR A 255 3.93 14.00 22.04
CA THR A 255 3.79 14.25 23.48
C THR A 255 5.16 14.30 24.12
N GLY A 256 5.32 15.11 25.16
CA GLY A 256 6.58 15.21 25.89
C GLY A 256 6.66 16.45 26.75
N THR A 257 7.87 16.85 27.10
CA THR A 257 8.13 18.14 27.76
C THR A 257 9.15 18.94 26.96
N VAL A 258 8.95 20.25 26.92
CA VAL A 258 9.83 21.21 26.25
C VAL A 258 10.34 22.23 27.27
N THR A 259 11.64 22.50 27.23
CA THR A 259 12.31 23.47 28.10
C THR A 259 12.87 24.61 27.29
N TYR A 260 12.55 25.85 27.66
CA TYR A 260 13.11 27.06 27.06
C TYR A 260 14.13 27.70 27.99
N THR A 261 15.36 27.82 27.52
CA THR A 261 16.52 28.27 28.33
C THR A 261 16.55 29.78 28.58
N PRO A 262 16.19 30.67 27.63
CA PRO A 262 16.25 32.12 27.85
C PRO A 262 15.35 32.60 28.99
N THR A 263 14.24 31.90 29.23
CA THR A 263 13.36 32.07 30.39
C THR A 263 13.03 30.68 30.93
N PRO A 264 13.75 30.16 31.95
CA PRO A 264 13.67 28.77 32.38
C PRO A 264 12.23 28.34 32.69
N ALA A 265 11.60 27.74 31.70
CA ALA A 265 10.24 27.26 31.76
C ALA A 265 10.23 25.88 31.12
N THR A 266 9.64 24.92 31.82
CA THR A 266 9.42 23.57 31.33
C THR A 266 7.92 23.35 31.29
N LEU A 267 7.40 23.03 30.11
CA LEU A 267 5.97 22.79 29.92
C LEU A 267 5.76 21.42 29.28
N PRO A 268 4.74 20.67 29.70
CA PRO A 268 4.27 19.53 28.92
C PRO A 268 3.66 20.03 27.61
N PHE A 269 3.84 19.27 26.54
CA PHE A 269 3.14 19.52 25.29
C PHE A 269 2.45 18.26 24.80
N ALA A 270 1.32 18.46 24.13
CA ALA A 270 0.60 17.45 23.38
C ALA A 270 0.06 18.12 22.12
N THR A 271 0.60 17.75 20.97
CA THR A 271 0.18 18.28 19.67
C THR A 271 -0.43 17.17 18.83
N ALA A 272 -1.36 17.55 17.95
CA ALA A 272 -1.95 16.64 16.99
C ALA A 272 -2.14 17.36 15.64
N GLY A 273 -1.69 16.71 14.56
CA GLY A 273 -2.01 17.09 13.19
C GLY A 273 -2.76 15.95 12.51
N SER A 274 -3.79 16.27 11.75
CA SER A 274 -4.56 15.27 11.02
C SER A 274 -4.94 15.74 9.64
N ALA A 275 -4.98 14.83 8.68
CA ALA A 275 -5.45 15.09 7.33
C ALA A 275 -6.13 13.87 6.74
N SER A 276 -7.12 14.12 5.88
CA SER A 276 -7.86 13.10 5.14
C SER A 276 -7.68 13.34 3.65
N GLU A 277 -7.47 12.29 2.88
CA GLU A 277 -7.41 12.35 1.41
C GLU A 277 -8.32 11.28 0.80
N LYS A 278 -8.98 11.64 -0.31
CA LYS A 278 -9.81 10.71 -1.07
C LYS A 278 -8.98 9.90 -2.05
N ALA A 279 -9.21 8.59 -2.06
CA ALA A 279 -8.68 7.67 -3.06
C ALA A 279 -9.41 7.79 -4.42
N ASP A 280 -9.67 9.00 -4.92
CA ASP A 280 -10.50 9.27 -6.11
C ASP A 280 -9.67 9.35 -7.40
N ASN A 281 -9.06 8.24 -7.81
CA ASN A 281 -8.25 8.18 -9.02
C ASN A 281 -8.66 7.05 -9.97
N VAL A 282 -8.15 7.13 -11.20
CA VAL A 282 -8.30 6.07 -12.21
C VAL A 282 -6.91 5.49 -12.49
N ASP A 283 -6.77 4.19 -12.29
CA ASP A 283 -5.56 3.45 -12.65
C ASP A 283 -5.78 2.71 -13.97
N VAL A 284 -4.89 2.94 -14.94
CA VAL A 284 -4.79 2.13 -16.15
C VAL A 284 -3.58 1.23 -16.01
N ARG A 285 -3.76 -0.08 -16.25
CA ARG A 285 -2.76 -1.11 -15.99
C ARG A 285 -2.51 -1.97 -17.20
N GLY A 286 -1.24 -2.30 -17.43
CA GLY A 286 -0.81 -3.42 -18.25
C GLY A 286 -0.52 -4.63 -17.36
N LEU A 287 -0.94 -5.80 -17.84
CA LEU A 287 -0.76 -7.09 -17.19
C LEU A 287 0.07 -7.98 -18.11
N LEU A 288 1.04 -8.69 -17.56
CA LEU A 288 1.79 -9.71 -18.28
C LEU A 288 2.12 -10.88 -17.37
N GLY A 289 2.09 -12.10 -17.88
CA GLY A 289 2.43 -13.25 -17.05
C GLY A 289 2.45 -14.56 -17.80
N VAL A 290 2.73 -15.60 -17.04
CA VAL A 290 2.75 -16.98 -17.52
C VAL A 290 2.15 -17.89 -16.46
N GLU A 291 1.36 -18.85 -16.92
CA GLU A 291 0.88 -19.95 -16.09
C GLU A 291 1.50 -21.27 -16.54
N LEU A 292 1.99 -22.05 -15.59
CA LEU A 292 2.64 -23.33 -15.76
C LEU A 292 1.74 -24.44 -15.20
N GLY A 293 1.30 -25.35 -16.06
CA GLY A 293 0.58 -26.56 -15.65
C GLY A 293 1.50 -27.76 -15.58
N PHE A 294 2.03 -28.08 -14.40
CA PHE A 294 2.95 -29.20 -14.20
C PHE A 294 2.26 -30.48 -13.67
N LEU A 295 1.05 -30.35 -13.11
CA LEU A 295 0.17 -31.48 -12.77
C LEU A 295 -1.23 -31.27 -13.39
N PRO A 296 -2.04 -32.33 -13.58
CA PRO A 296 -3.36 -32.21 -14.22
C PRO A 296 -4.28 -31.15 -13.57
N PHE A 297 -4.13 -30.95 -12.26
CA PHE A 297 -4.94 -30.05 -11.44
C PHE A 297 -4.17 -28.89 -10.83
N THR A 298 -2.83 -28.81 -10.95
CA THR A 298 -2.03 -27.77 -10.29
C THR A 298 -1.46 -26.78 -11.30
N LYS A 299 -1.57 -25.48 -10.98
CA LYS A 299 -1.07 -24.36 -11.78
C LYS A 299 -0.18 -23.46 -10.93
N LEU A 300 0.99 -23.12 -11.46
CA LEU A 300 1.85 -22.06 -10.93
C LEU A 300 1.74 -20.84 -11.85
N THR A 301 1.47 -19.66 -11.29
CA THR A 301 1.33 -18.41 -12.02
C THR A 301 2.44 -17.45 -11.59
N ILE A 302 3.04 -16.78 -12.57
CA ILE A 302 3.96 -15.66 -12.36
C ILE A 302 3.42 -14.47 -13.16
N GLN A 303 3.26 -13.33 -12.51
CA GLN A 303 2.62 -12.15 -13.10
C GLN A 303 3.38 -10.87 -12.73
N GLY A 304 3.49 -9.97 -13.70
CA GLY A 304 3.86 -8.58 -13.50
C GLY A 304 2.72 -7.65 -13.90
N GLU A 305 2.62 -6.53 -13.20
CA GLU A 305 1.68 -5.45 -13.48
C GLU A 305 2.43 -4.12 -13.52
N LEU A 306 2.07 -3.27 -14.48
CA LEU A 306 2.56 -1.91 -14.59
C LEU A 306 1.34 -0.99 -14.71
N ALA A 307 1.29 0.08 -13.93
CA ALA A 307 0.25 1.09 -14.07
C ALA A 307 0.82 2.49 -14.28
N ASN A 308 -0.06 3.45 -14.49
CA ASN A 308 0.28 4.88 -14.51
C ASN A 308 1.08 5.30 -13.27
N GLN A 309 1.82 6.41 -13.37
CA GLN A 309 2.66 6.94 -12.29
C GLN A 309 3.76 5.96 -11.83
N ASN A 310 4.24 5.10 -12.74
CA ASN A 310 5.29 4.12 -12.49
C ASN A 310 4.98 3.13 -11.36
N LYS A 311 3.71 2.85 -11.08
CA LYS A 311 3.30 1.83 -10.10
C LYS A 311 3.58 0.43 -10.68
N LEU A 312 4.14 -0.45 -9.87
CA LEU A 312 4.59 -1.78 -10.28
C LEU A 312 4.05 -2.84 -9.32
N ALA A 313 3.69 -4.02 -9.81
CA ALA A 313 3.45 -5.16 -8.95
C ALA A 313 3.97 -6.45 -9.56
N GLY A 314 4.37 -7.39 -8.71
CA GLY A 314 4.72 -8.74 -9.07
C GLY A 314 3.95 -9.72 -8.20
N SER A 315 3.56 -10.85 -8.76
CA SER A 315 2.97 -11.94 -7.97
C SER A 315 3.40 -13.31 -8.44
N ILE A 316 3.45 -14.22 -7.48
CA ILE A 316 3.62 -15.65 -7.69
C ILE A 316 2.47 -16.37 -6.99
N GLY A 317 1.80 -17.28 -7.68
CA GLY A 317 0.61 -17.95 -7.16
C GLY A 317 0.57 -19.43 -7.48
N LEU A 318 0.13 -20.23 -6.51
CA LEU A 318 -0.13 -21.65 -6.68
C LEU A 318 -1.63 -21.89 -6.55
N ARG A 319 -2.22 -22.65 -7.47
CA ARG A 319 -3.62 -23.02 -7.38
C ARG A 319 -3.89 -24.45 -7.81
N VAL A 320 -4.92 -25.02 -7.22
CA VAL A 320 -5.50 -26.32 -7.56
C VAL A 320 -6.84 -26.08 -8.26
N GLN A 321 -7.10 -26.83 -9.32
CA GLN A 321 -8.23 -26.67 -10.22
C GLN A 321 -8.84 -28.03 -10.54
N PHE A 322 -10.11 -28.19 -10.18
CA PHE A 322 -10.95 -29.34 -10.45
C PHE A 322 -11.90 -29.03 -11.61
N ARG A 323 -12.25 -30.07 -12.37
CA ARG A 323 -13.29 -30.01 -13.41
C ARG A 323 -14.51 -30.77 -12.95
#